data_AF-A0A833QTJ6-F1
#
_entry.id   AF-A0A833QTJ6-F1
#
_cell.length_a   1.000
_cell.length_b   1.000
_cell.length_c   1.000
_cell.angle_alpha   90.00
_cell.angle_beta   90.00
_cell.angle_gamma   90.00
#
_symmetry.space_group_name_H-M   'P 1'
#
loop_
_entity.id
_entity.type
_entity.pdbx_description
1 polymer ?
#
loop_
_entity_poly.entity_id
_entity_poly.type
_entity_poly.pdbx_seq_one_letter_code
_entity_poly.pdbx_strand_id
1 'polypeptide(L)'
;MEAKEQAYGVLLYYKYAKIPDVKSIVDFYDSNCPSLGLVGRVRIAPDGVNVTVGGKMESLEKHVEEMKLNPLFDGTDFKLASCDQPTNDKIIRECGFDSLSIRVVKELVTFRSNPLARSPDVSNAGGHLSATEFHSVLHDVMNGGGNGEEIVLLDARNVYETRIGKFEVPNVETLDPETRQYSDLPSWIDNHSDQLQGKSILMYCTGGIRCEMASAYIRTKGADFKNVFQLYGGIQRYLEEYPDGGFFKGKNFVFDHRISVGSSDDKVVGSCLLCGSSFDDYSSRNRCSFCRMLVLVCSECEGRGAKEYKCDLCQKIEKGSSTEELPVEVMSDSLETQSMDQIKPSTDEFSLTNETNFPFRKLRILCLHGFRQNGSGFKGRTASLAKKLKNLAELIFIDAPHELPFIYVPNEISTSNLNPCAPNQLSKRKFAWLIPSRSNDLCGLDNWIATDVPFDPLQYMDQTEGFNESCSYLDETVMQIGPFDGILGFSQGAAMVALYCKHKQISNGLSGFRFGMLFSGYQASLPGFDEDPIRMPSLHCFGNGNGQKDRQIDRSQSIALRAMFNQGSCITIEHNMGHIIPTRSPYIDQIKDFLSQFT
;
A
#
# COMPACT_ATOMS: atom_id res chain seq x y z
N MET A 1 -29.50 46.36 7.15
CA MET A 1 -28.99 45.14 7.81
C MET A 1 -27.94 44.57 6.89
N GLU A 2 -26.67 44.91 7.16
CA GLU A 2 -25.55 44.18 6.54
C GLU A 2 -25.70 42.71 6.93
N ALA A 3 -25.72 41.82 5.93
CA ALA A 3 -25.72 40.39 6.19
C ALA A 3 -24.40 40.08 6.91
N LYS A 4 -24.48 39.66 8.18
CA LYS A 4 -23.33 39.08 8.88
C LYS A 4 -22.76 38.00 7.99
N GLU A 5 -21.54 38.19 7.52
CA GLU A 5 -20.77 37.18 6.81
C GLU A 5 -20.71 35.95 7.72
N GLN A 6 -21.43 34.88 7.35
CA GLN A 6 -21.54 33.69 8.20
C GLN A 6 -20.19 32.97 8.22
N ALA A 7 -19.60 32.86 9.41
CA ALA A 7 -18.30 32.20 9.60
C ALA A 7 -18.36 30.72 9.15
N TYR A 8 -17.34 30.27 8.44
CA TYR A 8 -17.17 28.88 8.04
C TYR A 8 -16.23 28.16 9.00
N GLY A 9 -16.31 26.83 9.01
CA GLY A 9 -15.49 26.01 9.86
C GLY A 9 -15.30 24.59 9.36
N VAL A 10 -14.43 23.89 10.07
CA VAL A 10 -14.23 22.44 9.96
C VAL A 10 -14.43 21.83 11.34
N LEU A 11 -15.15 20.72 11.38
CA LEU A 11 -15.36 19.89 12.54
C LEU A 11 -14.66 18.54 12.33
N LEU A 12 -13.81 18.17 13.28
CA LEU A 12 -13.13 16.88 13.34
C LEU A 12 -13.48 16.17 14.65
N TYR A 13 -13.87 14.90 14.56
CA TYR A 13 -14.00 14.05 15.74
C TYR A 13 -13.93 12.57 15.37
N TYR A 14 -13.70 11.74 16.37
CA TYR A 14 -13.85 10.30 16.27
C TYR A 14 -14.37 9.77 17.59
N LYS A 15 -15.01 8.61 17.54
CA LYS A 15 -15.44 7.88 18.73
C LYS A 15 -15.31 6.39 18.45
N TYR A 16 -14.48 5.71 19.24
CA TYR A 16 -14.55 4.27 19.32
C TYR A 16 -15.66 3.88 20.30
N ALA A 17 -16.67 3.20 19.78
CA ALA A 17 -17.81 2.68 20.52
C ALA A 17 -18.42 1.54 19.71
N LYS A 18 -18.82 0.45 20.37
CA LYS A 18 -19.50 -0.64 19.66
C LYS A 18 -20.84 -0.13 19.13
N ILE A 19 -20.97 -0.06 17.81
CA ILE A 19 -22.18 0.39 17.13
C ILE A 19 -23.09 -0.82 16.91
N PRO A 20 -24.26 -0.91 17.60
CA PRO A 20 -25.14 -2.08 17.49
C PRO A 20 -25.79 -2.19 16.10
N ASP A 21 -26.14 -1.05 15.52
CA ASP A 21 -26.73 -0.95 14.19
C ASP A 21 -26.01 0.11 13.36
N VAL A 22 -25.07 -0.36 12.52
CA VAL A 22 -24.30 0.50 11.61
C VAL A 22 -25.21 1.23 10.63
N LYS A 23 -26.34 0.62 10.23
CA LYS A 23 -27.26 1.21 9.25
C LYS A 23 -27.92 2.46 9.83
N SER A 24 -28.43 2.41 11.07
CA SER A 24 -29.03 3.60 11.69
C SER A 24 -28.04 4.78 11.80
N ILE A 25 -26.75 4.51 12.04
CA ILE A 25 -25.73 5.55 12.06
C ILE A 25 -25.46 6.10 10.66
N VAL A 26 -25.44 5.25 9.62
CA VAL A 26 -25.35 5.71 8.22
C VAL A 26 -26.54 6.60 7.89
N ASP A 27 -27.76 6.15 8.18
CA ASP A 27 -29.01 6.87 7.90
C ASP A 27 -29.04 8.23 8.63
N PHE A 28 -28.51 8.29 9.87
CA PHE A 28 -28.33 9.55 10.60
C PHE A 28 -27.43 10.52 9.83
N TYR A 29 -26.22 10.13 9.42
CA TYR A 29 -25.31 11.03 8.71
C TYR A 29 -25.83 11.42 7.32
N ASP A 30 -26.49 10.48 6.62
CA ASP A 30 -27.06 10.70 5.28
C ASP A 30 -28.26 11.66 5.31
N SER A 31 -28.95 11.76 6.45
CA SER A 31 -30.02 12.75 6.66
C SER A 31 -29.49 14.07 7.23
N ASN A 32 -28.74 14.00 8.33
CA ASN A 32 -28.32 15.16 9.10
C ASN A 32 -27.35 16.05 8.31
N CYS A 33 -26.26 15.49 7.75
CA CYS A 33 -25.25 16.30 7.09
C CYS A 33 -25.79 17.07 5.87
N PRO A 34 -26.54 16.47 4.93
CA PRO A 34 -27.16 17.22 3.83
C PRO A 34 -28.18 18.25 4.29
N SER A 35 -28.98 17.95 5.32
CA SER A 35 -29.97 18.91 5.86
C SER A 35 -29.33 20.19 6.42
N LEU A 36 -28.08 20.08 6.87
CA LEU A 36 -27.28 21.17 7.42
C LEU A 36 -26.30 21.78 6.40
N GLY A 37 -26.28 21.27 5.17
CA GLY A 37 -25.36 21.69 4.11
C GLY A 37 -23.89 21.36 4.39
N LEU A 38 -23.63 20.28 5.14
CA LEU A 38 -22.28 19.84 5.50
C LEU A 38 -21.69 18.93 4.42
N VAL A 39 -20.40 19.13 4.14
CA VAL A 39 -19.60 18.35 3.17
C VAL A 39 -18.35 17.80 3.86
N GLY A 40 -17.70 16.80 3.27
CA GLY A 40 -16.52 16.18 3.87
C GLY A 40 -16.64 14.66 3.93
N ARG A 41 -16.06 14.04 4.96
CA ARG A 41 -15.89 12.59 5.05
C ARG A 41 -16.39 12.04 6.37
N VAL A 42 -17.23 11.02 6.29
CA VAL A 42 -17.74 10.23 7.40
C VAL A 42 -17.31 8.79 7.18
N ARG A 43 -16.55 8.23 8.13
CA ARG A 43 -16.21 6.80 8.16
C ARG A 43 -16.92 6.16 9.33
N ILE A 44 -17.62 5.06 9.05
CA ILE A 44 -18.40 4.33 10.03
C ILE A 44 -17.92 2.89 10.02
N ALA A 45 -17.64 2.33 11.18
CA ALA A 45 -17.25 0.94 11.34
C ALA A 45 -18.02 0.34 12.52
N PRO A 46 -18.08 -1.00 12.65
CA PRO A 46 -18.75 -1.62 13.80
C PRO A 46 -18.18 -1.18 15.16
N ASP A 47 -16.95 -0.70 15.19
CA ASP A 47 -16.22 -0.22 16.36
C ASP A 47 -16.22 1.31 16.53
N GLY A 48 -16.93 2.08 15.69
CA GLY A 48 -17.12 3.51 15.93
C GLY A 48 -17.32 4.39 14.69
N VAL A 49 -16.97 5.66 14.82
CA VAL A 49 -17.00 6.68 13.75
C VAL A 49 -15.75 7.54 13.71
N ASN A 50 -15.39 8.02 12.53
CA ASN A 50 -14.35 9.02 12.30
C ASN A 50 -14.85 10.03 11.26
N VAL A 51 -14.97 11.29 11.65
CA VAL A 51 -15.71 12.31 10.93
C VAL A 51 -14.86 13.56 10.76
N THR A 52 -14.80 14.07 9.54
CA THR A 52 -14.29 15.39 9.22
C THR A 52 -15.25 16.07 8.25
N VAL A 53 -16.00 17.04 8.73
CA VAL A 53 -17.01 17.77 7.93
C VAL A 53 -16.76 19.27 8.00
N GLY A 54 -17.11 19.99 6.94
CA GLY A 54 -16.99 21.43 6.84
C GLY A 54 -18.31 22.05 6.39
N GLY A 55 -18.49 23.30 6.75
CA GLY A 55 -19.71 24.06 6.44
C GLY A 55 -19.78 25.34 7.27
N LYS A 56 -20.99 25.89 7.35
CA LYS A 56 -21.28 27.05 8.21
C LYS A 56 -21.09 26.69 9.68
N MET A 57 -20.57 27.62 10.49
CA MET A 57 -20.30 27.36 11.91
C MET A 57 -21.57 26.93 12.66
N GLU A 58 -22.67 27.64 12.47
CA GLU A 58 -23.98 27.32 13.08
C GLU A 58 -24.46 25.91 12.70
N SER A 59 -24.23 25.47 11.45
CA SER A 59 -24.55 24.12 10.99
C SER A 59 -23.70 23.05 11.68
N LEU A 60 -22.41 23.33 11.91
CA LEU A 60 -21.50 22.41 12.59
C LEU A 60 -21.87 22.29 14.08
N GLU A 61 -22.19 23.40 14.73
CA GLU A 61 -22.66 23.42 16.13
C GLU A 61 -23.94 22.61 16.28
N LYS A 62 -24.92 22.82 15.39
CA LYS A 62 -26.16 22.04 15.38
C LYS A 62 -25.92 20.54 15.16
N HIS A 63 -24.99 20.17 14.26
CA HIS A 63 -24.58 18.78 14.10
C HIS A 63 -24.01 18.18 15.40
N VAL A 64 -23.17 18.94 16.11
CA VAL A 64 -22.60 18.50 17.40
C VAL A 64 -23.71 18.33 18.45
N GLU A 65 -24.68 19.23 18.53
CA GLU A 65 -25.81 19.13 19.45
C GLU A 65 -26.63 17.87 19.18
N GLU A 66 -26.99 17.59 17.92
CA GLU A 66 -27.75 16.39 17.56
C GLU A 66 -26.96 15.10 17.84
N MET A 67 -25.64 15.10 17.61
CA MET A 67 -24.77 13.97 17.95
C MET A 67 -24.72 13.68 19.45
N LYS A 68 -24.71 14.73 20.29
CA LYS A 68 -24.71 14.60 21.76
C LYS A 68 -26.01 14.03 22.33
N LEU A 69 -27.10 13.99 21.55
CA LEU A 69 -28.34 13.34 21.97
C LEU A 69 -28.26 11.81 21.95
N ASN A 70 -27.26 11.25 21.26
CA ASN A 70 -27.06 9.81 21.18
C ASN A 70 -25.98 9.37 22.19
N PRO A 71 -26.33 8.57 23.22
CA PRO A 71 -25.41 8.13 24.27
C PRO A 71 -24.16 7.40 23.76
N LEU A 72 -24.19 6.81 22.55
CA LEU A 72 -23.02 6.19 21.94
C LEU A 72 -21.84 7.17 21.75
N PHE A 73 -22.15 8.46 21.64
CA PHE A 73 -21.18 9.53 21.41
C PHE A 73 -20.91 10.39 22.66
N ASP A 74 -21.32 9.94 23.84
CA ASP A 74 -21.01 10.61 25.10
C ASP A 74 -19.49 10.76 25.30
N GLY A 75 -19.07 11.94 25.75
CA GLY A 75 -17.65 12.26 25.96
C GLY A 75 -16.82 12.35 24.67
N THR A 76 -17.45 12.46 23.50
CA THR A 76 -16.71 12.68 22.24
C THR A 76 -16.04 14.04 22.24
N ASP A 77 -14.75 14.05 21.88
CA ASP A 77 -13.96 15.27 21.73
C ASP A 77 -14.16 15.91 20.35
N PHE A 78 -15.17 16.78 20.26
CA PHE A 78 -15.50 17.56 19.06
C PHE A 78 -14.53 18.74 18.89
N LYS A 79 -13.69 18.68 17.85
CA LYS A 79 -12.71 19.72 17.51
C LYS A 79 -13.27 20.60 16.42
N LEU A 80 -13.83 21.74 16.83
CA LEU A 80 -14.40 22.74 15.95
C LEU A 80 -13.37 23.85 15.73
N ALA A 81 -13.12 24.19 14.47
CA ALA A 81 -12.18 25.24 14.12
C ALA A 81 -12.77 26.16 13.06
N SER A 82 -12.68 27.47 13.30
CA SER A 82 -13.03 28.50 12.30
C SER A 82 -12.02 28.52 11.17
N CYS A 83 -12.51 28.74 9.97
CA CYS A 83 -11.69 28.96 8.78
C CYS A 83 -12.40 29.88 7.81
N ASP A 84 -11.61 30.53 6.95
CA ASP A 84 -12.17 31.24 5.82
C ASP A 84 -12.86 30.28 4.86
N GLN A 85 -13.73 30.82 4.01
CA GLN A 85 -14.28 30.06 2.89
C GLN A 85 -13.13 29.49 2.05
N PRO A 86 -13.19 28.21 1.66
CA PRO A 86 -12.12 27.62 0.90
C PRO A 86 -11.99 28.33 -0.46
N THR A 87 -10.82 28.92 -0.72
CA THR A 87 -10.55 29.77 -1.88
C THR A 87 -10.04 29.00 -3.10
N ASN A 88 -9.81 27.69 -2.96
CA ASN A 88 -9.16 26.85 -3.97
C ASN A 88 -9.93 25.53 -4.21
N ASP A 89 -10.75 25.52 -5.26
CA ASP A 89 -11.55 24.37 -5.68
C ASP A 89 -10.76 23.08 -5.90
N LYS A 90 -9.49 23.17 -6.32
CA LYS A 90 -8.64 21.97 -6.53
C LYS A 90 -8.33 21.31 -5.19
N ILE A 91 -8.00 22.09 -4.16
CA ILE A 91 -7.73 21.59 -2.81
C ILE A 91 -9.00 21.01 -2.19
N ILE A 92 -10.15 21.69 -2.35
CA ILE A 92 -11.46 21.22 -1.87
C ILE A 92 -11.77 19.83 -2.43
N ARG A 93 -11.68 19.66 -3.77
CA ARG A 93 -11.92 18.38 -4.44
C ARG A 93 -10.92 17.30 -4.01
N GLU A 94 -9.64 17.63 -3.92
CA GLU A 94 -8.62 16.66 -3.52
C GLU A 94 -8.73 16.23 -2.05
N CYS A 95 -9.16 17.13 -1.17
CA CYS A 95 -9.44 16.81 0.23
C CYS A 95 -10.82 16.16 0.41
N GLY A 96 -11.67 16.12 -0.62
CA GLY A 96 -12.99 15.51 -0.58
C GLY A 96 -13.99 16.31 0.25
N PHE A 97 -13.91 17.63 0.19
CA PHE A 97 -14.86 18.59 0.78
C PHE A 97 -15.74 19.26 -0.29
N ASP A 98 -15.69 18.77 -1.53
CA ASP A 98 -16.60 19.19 -2.61
C ASP A 98 -17.96 18.48 -2.51
N SER A 99 -18.03 17.40 -1.74
CA SER A 99 -19.19 16.55 -1.55
C SER A 99 -19.13 15.85 -0.18
N LEU A 100 -20.26 15.30 0.25
CA LEU A 100 -20.30 14.44 1.42
C LEU A 100 -19.96 12.99 1.01
N SER A 101 -18.95 12.39 1.64
CA SER A 101 -18.58 10.99 1.45
C SER A 101 -18.78 10.20 2.74
N ILE A 102 -19.85 9.42 2.79
CA ILE A 102 -20.12 8.47 3.88
C ILE A 102 -19.65 7.08 3.44
N ARG A 103 -18.80 6.44 4.24
CA ARG A 103 -18.26 5.11 3.93
C ARG A 103 -18.32 4.19 5.14
N VAL A 104 -18.98 3.04 4.95
CA VAL A 104 -18.86 1.91 5.87
C VAL A 104 -17.50 1.23 5.63
N VAL A 105 -16.67 1.18 6.66
CA VAL A 105 -15.31 0.65 6.62
C VAL A 105 -15.14 -0.45 7.67
N LYS A 106 -14.07 -1.24 7.53
CA LYS A 106 -13.75 -2.29 8.51
C LYS A 106 -13.06 -1.75 9.75
N GLU A 107 -12.23 -0.72 9.56
CA GLU A 107 -11.47 -0.04 10.59
C GLU A 107 -11.56 1.46 10.30
N LEU A 108 -11.75 2.28 11.33
CA LEU A 108 -11.84 3.74 11.18
C LEU A 108 -10.58 4.35 10.55
N VAL A 109 -9.43 3.79 10.93
CA VAL A 109 -8.14 4.02 10.30
C VAL A 109 -7.48 2.67 10.07
N THR A 110 -7.10 2.39 8.82
CA THR A 110 -6.52 1.09 8.45
C THR A 110 -5.17 0.89 9.14
N PHE A 111 -5.11 0.04 10.16
CA PHE A 111 -3.92 -0.14 10.97
C PHE A 111 -2.95 -1.17 10.39
N ARG A 112 -3.42 -2.19 9.66
CA ARG A 112 -2.53 -3.09 8.90
C ARG A 112 -3.08 -3.42 7.52
N SER A 113 -2.17 -3.53 6.55
CA SER A 113 -2.49 -3.91 5.17
C SER A 113 -2.89 -5.39 5.03
N ASN A 114 -2.42 -6.24 5.95
CA ASN A 114 -2.75 -7.66 6.06
C ASN A 114 -3.45 -7.91 7.41
N PRO A 115 -4.56 -8.68 7.49
CA PRO A 115 -5.23 -8.92 8.77
C PRO A 115 -4.28 -9.66 9.72
N LEU A 116 -4.13 -9.16 10.94
CA LEU A 116 -3.66 -10.00 12.05
C LEU A 116 -4.69 -11.12 12.30
N ALA A 117 -4.27 -12.21 12.93
CA ALA A 117 -5.22 -13.19 13.47
C ALA A 117 -6.26 -12.52 14.42
N ARG A 118 -5.88 -11.39 15.04
CA ARG A 118 -6.75 -10.52 15.84
C ARG A 118 -6.27 -9.06 15.76
N SER A 119 -7.14 -8.12 15.39
CA SER A 119 -6.83 -6.67 15.49
C SER A 119 -6.68 -6.26 16.96
N PRO A 120 -5.89 -5.23 17.30
CA PRO A 120 -5.80 -4.71 18.66
C PRO A 120 -7.18 -4.31 19.17
N ASP A 121 -7.46 -4.57 20.44
CA ASP A 121 -8.67 -4.05 21.08
C ASP A 121 -8.39 -2.64 21.58
N VAL A 122 -9.20 -1.67 21.20
CA VAL A 122 -9.08 -0.27 21.65
C VAL A 122 -9.22 -0.15 23.17
N SER A 123 -9.88 -1.09 23.85
CA SER A 123 -9.92 -1.12 25.32
C SER A 123 -8.55 -1.32 25.96
N ASN A 124 -7.55 -1.76 25.17
CA ASN A 124 -6.16 -1.90 25.58
C ASN A 124 -5.30 -0.69 25.17
N ALA A 125 -5.89 0.42 24.70
CA ALA A 125 -5.15 1.63 24.35
C ALA A 125 -4.31 2.17 25.54
N GLY A 126 -3.26 2.90 25.23
CA GLY A 126 -2.39 3.55 26.21
C GLY A 126 -3.12 4.65 26.99
N GLY A 127 -2.53 5.08 28.10
CA GLY A 127 -3.09 6.13 28.95
C GLY A 127 -3.14 7.47 28.21
N HIS A 128 -4.28 8.17 28.30
CA HIS A 128 -4.43 9.50 27.73
C HIS A 128 -3.82 10.55 28.65
N LEU A 129 -2.95 11.40 28.10
CA LEU A 129 -2.44 12.60 28.75
C LEU A 129 -3.05 13.83 28.07
N SER A 130 -3.62 14.74 28.84
CA SER A 130 -3.99 16.07 28.34
C SER A 130 -2.77 16.82 27.79
N ALA A 131 -3.01 17.89 27.03
CA ALA A 131 -1.92 18.71 26.48
C ALA A 131 -0.96 19.21 27.56
N THR A 132 -1.50 19.66 28.70
CA THR A 132 -0.73 20.16 29.83
C THR A 132 0.06 19.04 30.52
N GLU A 133 -0.57 17.89 30.81
CA GLU A 133 0.12 16.73 31.39
C GLU A 133 1.24 16.23 30.47
N PHE A 134 0.98 16.12 29.17
CA PHE A 134 1.97 15.71 28.18
C PHE A 134 3.16 16.69 28.13
N HIS A 135 2.88 18.00 28.15
CA HIS A 135 3.91 19.03 28.20
C HIS A 135 4.73 18.94 29.50
N SER A 136 4.07 18.79 30.65
CA SER A 136 4.73 18.68 31.96
C SER A 136 5.67 17.48 32.02
N VAL A 137 5.24 16.31 31.54
CA VAL A 137 6.10 15.11 31.48
C VAL A 137 7.36 15.39 30.66
N LEU A 138 7.23 16.02 29.49
CA LEU A 138 8.38 16.35 28.63
C LEU A 138 9.28 17.42 29.27
N HIS A 139 8.70 18.44 29.90
CA HIS A 139 9.42 19.49 30.59
C HIS A 139 10.21 18.95 31.79
N ASP A 140 9.64 18.03 32.56
CA ASP A 140 10.30 17.44 33.73
C ASP A 140 11.49 16.58 33.32
N VAL A 141 11.35 15.76 32.26
CA VAL A 141 12.47 14.98 31.70
C VAL A 141 13.57 15.90 31.16
N MET A 142 13.19 16.96 30.44
CA MET A 142 14.15 17.94 29.91
C MET A 142 15.01 18.56 31.01
N ASN A 143 14.43 18.80 32.20
CA ASN A 143 15.11 19.39 33.35
C ASN A 143 15.78 18.36 34.28
N GLY A 144 15.87 17.09 33.87
CA GLY A 144 16.53 16.03 34.65
C GLY A 144 15.71 15.48 35.83
N GLY A 145 14.41 15.78 35.89
CA GLY A 145 13.49 15.34 36.94
C GLY A 145 12.92 13.93 36.77
N GLY A 146 13.44 13.14 35.84
CA GLY A 146 12.94 11.77 35.58
C GLY A 146 13.32 10.80 36.70
N ASN A 147 12.40 9.89 37.05
CA ASN A 147 12.60 8.80 38.03
C ASN A 147 13.61 7.71 37.56
N GLY A 148 14.51 8.03 36.63
CA GLY A 148 15.41 7.06 35.97
C GLY A 148 14.76 6.23 34.85
N GLU A 149 13.46 6.43 34.57
CA GLU A 149 12.78 5.81 33.43
C GLU A 149 13.10 6.56 32.13
N GLU A 150 13.59 5.83 31.14
CA GLU A 150 13.86 6.38 29.81
C GLU A 150 12.55 6.66 29.07
N ILE A 151 12.41 7.87 28.54
CA ILE A 151 11.22 8.31 27.81
C ILE A 151 11.54 8.44 26.33
N VAL A 152 10.65 7.92 25.48
CA VAL A 152 10.71 8.11 24.02
C VAL A 152 9.41 8.71 23.50
N LEU A 153 9.53 9.64 22.57
CA LEU A 153 8.42 10.16 21.78
C LEU A 153 8.27 9.32 20.52
N LEU A 154 7.03 8.96 20.15
CA LEU A 154 6.75 8.20 18.94
C LEU A 154 5.73 8.93 18.06
N ASP A 155 6.17 9.38 16.88
CA ASP A 155 5.31 9.99 15.89
C ASP A 155 4.51 8.93 15.12
N ALA A 156 3.22 8.80 15.40
CA ALA A 156 2.37 7.82 14.74
C ALA A 156 1.84 8.31 13.37
N ARG A 157 2.43 9.37 12.80
CA ARG A 157 2.01 9.97 11.53
C ARG A 157 2.81 9.44 10.34
N ASN A 158 2.33 9.79 9.14
CA ASN A 158 3.10 9.54 7.93
C ASN A 158 4.19 10.60 7.78
N VAL A 159 5.29 10.24 7.12
CA VAL A 159 6.48 11.10 6.96
C VAL A 159 6.18 12.48 6.36
N TYR A 160 5.21 12.60 5.46
CA TYR A 160 4.88 13.91 4.86
C TYR A 160 4.26 14.87 5.89
N GLU A 161 3.64 14.35 6.94
CA GLU A 161 3.10 15.11 8.07
C GLU A 161 4.23 15.53 9.00
N THR A 162 5.15 14.61 9.32
CA THR A 162 6.32 14.85 10.18
C THR A 162 7.25 15.92 9.60
N ARG A 163 7.42 15.96 8.28
CA ARG A 163 8.32 16.92 7.58
C ARG A 163 7.99 18.38 7.83
N ILE A 164 6.72 18.71 8.03
CA ILE A 164 6.31 20.11 8.18
C ILE A 164 6.15 20.53 9.63
N GLY A 165 6.13 19.58 10.56
CA GLY A 165 6.20 19.87 11.98
C GLY A 165 6.17 18.60 12.82
N LYS A 166 6.85 18.63 13.96
CA LYS A 166 7.07 17.49 14.87
C LYS A 166 7.41 18.00 16.27
N PHE A 167 7.35 17.12 17.26
CA PHE A 167 7.87 17.45 18.58
C PHE A 167 9.41 17.44 18.55
N GLU A 168 10.00 18.46 19.18
CA GLU A 168 11.44 18.57 19.41
C GLU A 168 11.65 18.93 20.87
N VAL A 169 12.18 17.98 21.64
CA VAL A 169 12.42 18.13 23.07
C VAL A 169 13.89 17.82 23.34
N PRO A 170 14.66 18.71 23.98
CA PRO A 170 16.04 18.43 24.34
C PRO A 170 16.15 17.17 25.20
N ASN A 171 17.11 16.31 24.90
CA ASN A 171 17.41 15.06 25.63
C ASN A 171 16.29 14.01 25.65
N VAL A 172 15.24 14.15 24.83
CA VAL A 172 14.22 13.13 24.64
C VAL A 172 14.25 12.68 23.19
N GLU A 173 14.49 11.38 22.98
CA GLU A 173 14.50 10.80 21.65
C GLU A 173 13.09 10.85 21.04
N THR A 174 12.98 11.40 19.84
CA THR A 174 11.74 11.37 19.04
C THR A 174 11.92 10.41 17.89
N LEU A 175 11.26 9.26 17.99
CA LEU A 175 11.23 8.20 16.99
C LEU A 175 10.29 8.61 15.86
N ASP A 176 10.84 8.78 14.66
CA ASP A 176 10.11 8.95 13.40
C ASP A 176 10.11 7.63 12.62
N PRO A 177 8.98 6.92 12.57
CA PRO A 177 8.86 5.67 11.82
C PRO A 177 9.04 5.79 10.30
N GLU A 178 9.08 7.01 9.76
CA GLU A 178 9.17 7.30 8.33
C GLU A 178 8.09 6.57 7.49
N THR A 179 6.90 6.38 8.06
CA THR A 179 5.83 5.61 7.41
C THR A 179 5.24 6.36 6.22
N ARG A 180 4.92 5.64 5.13
CA ARG A 180 4.24 6.24 3.96
C ARG A 180 2.73 6.28 4.16
N GLN A 181 2.23 5.27 4.85
CA GLN A 181 0.84 5.07 5.23
C GLN A 181 0.82 4.48 6.65
N TYR A 182 -0.22 4.81 7.41
CA TYR A 182 -0.36 4.37 8.81
C TYR A 182 -0.32 2.84 8.95
N SER A 183 -0.74 2.09 7.92
CA SER A 183 -0.69 0.63 7.90
C SER A 183 0.73 0.03 7.86
N ASP A 184 1.76 0.85 7.68
CA ASP A 184 3.16 0.45 7.75
C ASP A 184 3.72 0.52 9.18
N LEU A 185 3.10 1.33 10.06
CA LEU A 185 3.55 1.56 11.44
C LEU A 185 3.70 0.27 12.26
N PRO A 186 2.81 -0.73 12.15
CA PRO A 186 2.94 -1.91 12.99
C PRO A 186 4.14 -2.78 12.63
N SER A 187 4.49 -2.86 11.34
CA SER A 187 5.72 -3.53 10.92
C SER A 187 6.96 -2.78 11.43
N TRP A 188 6.90 -1.45 11.48
CA TRP A 188 7.97 -0.65 12.07
C TRP A 188 8.11 -0.94 13.58
N ILE A 189 7.00 -0.96 14.33
CA ILE A 189 6.98 -1.32 15.76
C ILE A 189 7.56 -2.73 15.98
N ASP A 190 7.20 -3.69 15.13
CA ASP A 190 7.71 -5.07 15.20
C ASP A 190 9.23 -5.11 15.03
N ASN A 191 9.79 -4.32 14.11
CA ASN A 191 11.22 -4.31 13.78
C ASN A 191 12.07 -3.44 14.72
N HIS A 192 11.46 -2.59 15.55
CA HIS A 192 12.15 -1.66 16.46
C HIS A 192 11.65 -1.82 17.90
N SER A 193 11.24 -3.04 18.27
CA SER A 193 10.70 -3.33 19.60
C SER A 193 11.75 -3.09 20.71
N ASP A 194 13.03 -3.27 20.40
CA ASP A 194 14.18 -2.96 21.26
C ASP A 194 14.27 -1.47 21.64
N GLN A 195 13.88 -0.55 20.74
CA GLN A 195 13.85 0.88 21.03
C GLN A 195 12.69 1.30 21.93
N LEU A 196 11.72 0.41 22.12
CA LEU A 196 10.47 0.66 22.84
C LEU A 196 10.38 -0.13 24.16
N GLN A 197 11.02 -1.31 24.23
CA GLN A 197 10.95 -2.22 25.36
C GLN A 197 11.54 -1.59 26.63
N GLY A 198 10.80 -1.64 27.74
CA GLY A 198 11.25 -1.12 29.04
C GLY A 198 11.27 0.40 29.15
N LYS A 199 10.90 1.13 28.09
CA LYS A 199 10.80 2.60 28.07
C LYS A 199 9.37 3.07 28.29
N SER A 200 9.23 4.32 28.72
CA SER A 200 7.95 5.04 28.76
C SER A 200 7.71 5.72 27.40
N ILE A 201 6.68 5.27 26.68
CA ILE A 201 6.42 5.65 25.29
C ILE A 201 5.32 6.71 25.26
N LEU A 202 5.64 7.93 24.81
CA LEU A 202 4.68 9.01 24.60
C LEU A 202 4.37 9.13 23.11
N MET A 203 3.14 8.78 22.73
CA MET A 203 2.70 8.79 21.33
C MET A 203 1.89 10.03 21.00
N TYR A 204 2.03 10.51 19.76
CA TYR A 204 1.18 11.57 19.25
C TYR A 204 0.84 11.38 17.76
N CYS A 205 -0.26 11.99 17.34
CA CYS A 205 -0.61 12.17 15.94
C CYS A 205 -1.48 13.43 15.79
N THR A 206 -1.96 13.74 14.59
CA THR A 206 -2.73 14.98 14.31
C THR A 206 -3.89 15.22 15.27
N GLY A 207 -4.74 14.21 15.50
CA GLY A 207 -6.01 14.35 16.23
C GLY A 207 -6.33 13.25 17.24
N GLY A 208 -5.39 12.32 17.50
CA GLY A 208 -5.50 11.25 18.50
C GLY A 208 -5.84 9.86 17.95
N ILE A 209 -6.71 9.75 16.94
CA ILE A 209 -7.30 8.45 16.51
C ILE A 209 -6.28 7.34 16.14
N ARG A 210 -5.10 7.70 15.61
CA ARG A 210 -4.04 6.73 15.26
C ARG A 210 -3.31 6.20 16.50
N CYS A 211 -3.22 7.00 17.55
CA CYS A 211 -2.55 6.59 18.78
C CYS A 211 -3.38 5.52 19.51
N GLU A 212 -4.70 5.53 19.37
CA GLU A 212 -5.58 4.54 20.02
C GLU A 212 -5.20 3.09 19.65
N MET A 213 -5.20 2.79 18.35
CA MET A 213 -4.87 1.45 17.85
C MET A 213 -3.37 1.14 17.95
N ALA A 214 -2.51 2.14 17.77
CA ALA A 214 -1.07 1.95 17.82
C ALA A 214 -0.58 1.65 19.24
N SER A 215 -1.06 2.40 20.24
CA SER A 215 -0.74 2.16 21.64
C SER A 215 -1.33 0.84 22.13
N ALA A 216 -2.57 0.51 21.74
CA ALA A 216 -3.18 -0.78 22.03
C ALA A 216 -2.34 -1.93 21.48
N TYR A 217 -1.79 -1.78 20.27
CA TYR A 217 -0.92 -2.76 19.64
C TYR A 217 0.41 -2.93 20.37
N ILE A 218 1.09 -1.84 20.73
CA ILE A 218 2.35 -1.89 21.49
C ILE A 218 2.13 -2.64 22.81
N ARG A 219 1.04 -2.37 23.53
CA ARG A 219 0.70 -3.07 24.78
C ARG A 219 0.43 -4.57 24.59
N THR A 220 0.12 -5.05 23.38
CA THR A 220 -0.02 -6.51 23.13
C THR A 220 1.33 -7.24 23.09
N LYS A 221 2.45 -6.52 23.00
CA LYS A 221 3.79 -7.11 22.84
C LYS A 221 4.33 -7.78 24.11
N GLY A 222 3.81 -7.44 25.28
CA GLY A 222 4.19 -8.10 26.53
C GLY A 222 4.24 -7.15 27.72
N ALA A 223 4.70 -7.68 28.85
CA ALA A 223 4.74 -6.95 30.12
C ALA A 223 5.72 -5.77 30.11
N ASP A 224 6.73 -5.81 29.25
CA ASP A 224 7.76 -4.77 29.12
C ASP A 224 7.31 -3.56 28.28
N PHE A 225 6.06 -3.59 27.80
CA PHE A 225 5.44 -2.54 26.97
C PHE A 225 4.22 -1.92 27.65
N LYS A 226 4.23 -1.82 29.00
CA LYS A 226 3.07 -1.33 29.77
C LYS A 226 2.96 0.20 29.82
N ASN A 227 4.08 0.91 29.84
CA ASN A 227 4.10 2.37 29.99
C ASN A 227 3.90 3.08 28.65
N VAL A 228 2.71 2.92 28.06
CA VAL A 228 2.35 3.58 26.81
C VAL A 228 1.32 4.67 27.08
N PHE A 229 1.67 5.89 26.73
CA PHE A 229 0.85 7.09 26.88
C PHE A 229 0.62 7.74 25.53
N GLN A 230 -0.48 8.48 25.40
CA GLN A 230 -0.86 9.16 24.17
C GLN A 230 -1.43 10.55 24.44
N LEU A 231 -1.08 11.50 23.57
CA LEU A 231 -1.59 12.86 23.63
C LEU A 231 -3.10 12.89 23.30
N TYR A 232 -3.91 13.18 24.31
CA TYR A 232 -5.36 13.30 24.19
C TYR A 232 -5.73 14.43 23.23
N GLY A 233 -6.55 14.11 22.23
CA GLY A 233 -6.90 15.04 21.16
C GLY A 233 -5.78 15.37 20.17
N GLY A 234 -4.59 14.79 20.34
CA GLY A 234 -3.45 14.92 19.43
C GLY A 234 -2.83 16.33 19.39
N ILE A 235 -1.99 16.55 18.38
CA ILE A 235 -1.30 17.83 18.15
C ILE A 235 -2.28 19.00 18.08
N GLN A 236 -3.50 18.78 17.56
CA GLN A 236 -4.53 19.80 17.49
C GLN A 236 -4.85 20.41 18.87
N ARG A 237 -5.15 19.58 19.89
CA ARG A 237 -5.43 20.09 21.24
C ARG A 237 -4.18 20.67 21.91
N TYR A 238 -3.01 20.13 21.59
CA TYR A 238 -1.76 20.66 22.11
C TYR A 238 -1.46 22.08 21.59
N LEU A 239 -1.67 22.35 20.31
CA LEU A 239 -1.48 23.69 19.73
C LEU A 239 -2.56 24.70 20.15
N GLU A 240 -3.75 24.23 20.53
CA GLU A 240 -4.76 25.09 21.16
C GLU A 240 -4.35 25.51 22.57
N GLU A 241 -3.74 24.60 23.35
CA GLU A 241 -3.23 24.88 24.69
C GLU A 241 -1.91 25.66 24.67
N TYR A 242 -1.05 25.39 23.69
CA TYR A 242 0.24 26.05 23.48
C TYR A 242 0.28 26.72 22.09
N PRO A 243 -0.34 27.90 21.92
CA PRO A 243 -0.40 28.59 20.63
C PRO A 243 0.96 28.98 20.07
N ASP A 244 1.97 29.15 20.93
CA ASP A 244 3.38 29.38 20.56
C ASP A 244 4.10 28.12 20.05
N GLY A 245 3.43 26.98 20.10
CA GLY A 245 3.92 25.68 19.67
C GLY A 245 4.52 24.86 20.80
N GLY A 246 4.88 25.44 21.95
CA GLY A 246 5.57 24.72 23.02
C GLY A 246 6.74 23.86 22.50
N PHE A 247 6.68 22.54 22.74
CA PHE A 247 7.64 21.58 22.21
C PHE A 247 7.36 21.11 20.77
N PHE A 248 6.19 21.41 20.20
CA PHE A 248 5.88 21.14 18.81
C PHE A 248 6.42 22.27 17.92
N LYS A 249 7.25 21.93 16.93
CA LYS A 249 7.85 22.88 15.98
C LYS A 249 7.23 22.74 14.60
N GLY A 250 7.01 23.87 13.92
CA GLY A 250 6.44 23.92 12.57
C GLY A 250 4.91 23.81 12.55
N LYS A 251 4.38 23.16 11.52
CA LYS A 251 2.95 23.08 11.22
C LYS A 251 2.39 21.66 11.41
N ASN A 252 1.17 21.57 11.94
CA ASN A 252 0.40 20.34 12.02
C ASN A 252 -0.35 20.10 10.70
N PHE A 253 -0.01 19.03 9.96
CA PHE A 253 -0.75 18.64 8.76
C PHE A 253 -2.20 18.25 9.11
N VAL A 254 -3.18 18.81 8.41
CA VAL A 254 -4.61 18.50 8.57
C VAL A 254 -5.22 18.01 7.26
N PHE A 255 -6.21 17.13 7.36
CA PHE A 255 -6.79 16.42 6.22
C PHE A 255 -8.00 17.16 5.61
N ASP A 256 -8.01 18.48 5.67
CA ASP A 256 -9.06 19.36 5.13
C ASP A 256 -8.45 20.44 4.23
N HIS A 257 -9.26 21.42 3.83
CA HIS A 257 -8.82 22.44 2.86
C HIS A 257 -7.75 23.39 3.41
N ARG A 258 -7.54 23.44 4.73
CA ARG A 258 -6.48 24.25 5.36
C ARG A 258 -5.10 23.66 5.13
N ILE A 259 -5.00 22.35 4.82
CA ILE A 259 -3.76 21.58 4.57
C ILE A 259 -2.86 21.44 5.80
N SER A 260 -2.58 22.53 6.51
CA SER A 260 -1.85 22.53 7.76
C SER A 260 -2.28 23.70 8.65
N VAL A 261 -2.06 23.56 9.95
CA VAL A 261 -2.29 24.61 10.95
C VAL A 261 -0.99 24.76 11.74
N GLY A 262 -0.44 25.97 11.78
CA GLY A 262 0.80 26.28 12.50
C GLY A 262 0.52 26.85 13.89
N SER A 263 1.55 26.83 14.73
CA SER A 263 1.62 27.73 15.89
C SER A 263 1.87 29.17 15.44
N SER A 264 1.91 30.11 16.39
CA SER A 264 2.37 31.48 16.14
C SER A 264 3.88 31.58 15.90
N ASP A 265 4.64 30.50 16.16
CA ASP A 265 6.04 30.38 15.74
C ASP A 265 6.07 30.10 14.22
N ASP A 266 6.61 31.06 13.46
CA ASP A 266 6.68 31.00 11.99
C ASP A 266 7.88 30.20 11.48
N LYS A 267 8.65 29.58 12.38
CA LYS A 267 9.81 28.77 12.02
C LYS A 267 9.41 27.57 11.16
N VAL A 268 9.90 27.62 9.93
CA VAL A 268 9.73 26.55 8.95
C VAL A 268 10.66 25.38 9.26
N VAL A 269 10.07 24.21 9.55
CA VAL A 269 10.80 22.94 9.78
C VAL A 269 11.09 22.20 8.47
N GLY A 270 10.18 22.30 7.51
CA GLY A 270 10.28 21.58 6.24
C GLY A 270 11.33 22.16 5.29
N SER A 271 11.71 21.36 4.30
CA SER A 271 12.61 21.78 3.23
C SER A 271 12.11 21.34 1.86
N CYS A 272 12.40 22.15 0.85
CA CYS A 272 12.13 21.84 -0.55
C CYS A 272 12.94 20.60 -0.97
N LEU A 273 12.26 19.63 -1.56
CA LEU A 273 12.83 18.38 -2.05
C LEU A 273 13.98 18.59 -3.05
N LEU A 274 13.93 19.68 -3.84
CA LEU A 274 14.84 19.88 -4.97
C LEU A 274 16.03 20.78 -4.64
N CYS A 275 15.82 21.89 -3.93
CA CYS A 275 16.88 22.85 -3.62
C CYS A 275 17.28 22.89 -2.15
N GLY A 276 16.55 22.19 -1.26
CA GLY A 276 16.81 22.18 0.17
C GLY A 276 16.44 23.46 0.93
N SER A 277 15.91 24.49 0.25
CA SER A 277 15.46 25.72 0.93
C SER A 277 14.32 25.45 1.90
N SER A 278 14.23 26.20 3.00
CA SER A 278 13.11 26.09 3.95
C SER A 278 11.77 26.25 3.24
N PHE A 279 10.90 25.25 3.36
CA PHE A 279 9.58 25.23 2.74
C PHE A 279 8.69 24.17 3.38
N ASP A 280 7.44 24.51 3.73
CA ASP A 280 6.52 23.61 4.45
C ASP A 280 5.07 23.66 3.92
N ASP A 281 4.86 24.22 2.72
CA ASP A 281 3.54 24.36 2.11
C ASP A 281 3.25 23.22 1.11
N TYR A 282 2.12 22.54 1.31
CA TYR A 282 1.63 21.49 0.41
C TYR A 282 0.48 21.95 -0.51
N SER A 283 0.20 23.25 -0.62
CA SER A 283 -0.88 23.82 -1.44
C SER A 283 -0.80 23.45 -2.92
N SER A 284 0.42 23.27 -3.45
CA SER A 284 0.65 22.78 -4.83
C SER A 284 0.26 21.31 -5.03
N ARG A 285 0.16 20.54 -3.92
CA ARG A 285 -0.18 19.10 -3.89
C ARG A 285 0.75 18.24 -4.74
N ASN A 286 2.02 18.66 -4.82
CA ASN A 286 3.06 17.92 -5.52
C ASN A 286 3.26 16.52 -4.90
N ARG A 287 3.46 15.53 -5.77
CA ARG A 287 3.53 14.12 -5.39
C ARG A 287 4.73 13.44 -6.01
N CYS A 288 5.31 12.53 -5.24
CA CYS A 288 6.32 11.61 -5.73
C CYS A 288 5.74 10.77 -6.89
N SER A 289 6.46 10.71 -8.01
CA SER A 289 6.08 9.95 -9.20
C SER A 289 6.01 8.44 -8.96
N PHE A 290 6.72 7.93 -7.94
CA PHE A 290 6.85 6.51 -7.66
C PHE A 290 5.80 5.99 -6.67
N CYS A 291 5.63 6.70 -5.54
CA CYS A 291 4.76 6.26 -4.45
C CYS A 291 3.54 7.16 -4.24
N ARG A 292 3.41 8.26 -4.99
CA ARG A 292 2.32 9.24 -4.90
C ARG A 292 2.18 9.98 -3.56
N MET A 293 3.12 9.78 -2.63
CA MET A 293 3.21 10.54 -1.39
C MET A 293 3.43 12.03 -1.67
N LEU A 294 2.87 12.90 -0.83
CA LEU A 294 3.10 14.34 -0.92
C LEU A 294 4.58 14.67 -0.74
N VAL A 295 5.06 15.66 -1.49
CA VAL A 295 6.43 16.16 -1.44
C VAL A 295 6.43 17.69 -1.45
N LEU A 296 7.37 18.27 -0.69
CA LEU A 296 7.55 19.71 -0.58
C LEU A 296 8.37 20.21 -1.77
N VAL A 297 7.80 21.11 -2.56
CA VAL A 297 8.48 21.74 -3.70
C VAL A 297 8.15 23.23 -3.65
N CYS A 298 9.17 24.06 -3.44
CA CYS A 298 8.98 25.51 -3.37
C CYS A 298 8.57 26.09 -4.73
N SER A 299 7.94 27.26 -4.70
CA SER A 299 7.38 27.93 -5.89
C SER A 299 8.43 28.14 -7.00
N GLU A 300 9.68 28.43 -6.64
CA GLU A 300 10.76 28.56 -7.62
C GLU A 300 11.08 27.24 -8.34
N CYS A 301 11.11 26.13 -7.60
CA CYS A 301 11.41 24.81 -8.18
C CYS A 301 10.23 24.27 -8.98
N GLU A 302 9.00 24.60 -8.60
CA GLU A 302 7.81 24.29 -9.38
C GLU A 302 7.83 25.00 -10.74
N GLY A 303 8.18 26.30 -10.76
CA GLY A 303 8.28 27.09 -12.00
C GLY A 303 9.37 26.62 -12.98
N ARG A 304 10.35 25.83 -12.53
CA ARG A 304 11.42 25.27 -13.38
C ARG A 304 11.00 24.03 -14.18
N GLY A 305 9.76 23.55 -14.01
CA GLY A 305 9.16 22.55 -14.90
C GLY A 305 9.68 21.12 -14.72
N ALA A 306 10.16 20.74 -13.53
CA ALA A 306 10.50 19.35 -13.23
C ALA A 306 9.28 18.45 -13.46
N LYS A 307 9.36 17.51 -14.42
CA LYS A 307 8.24 16.63 -14.80
C LYS A 307 8.02 15.49 -13.81
N GLU A 308 9.01 15.19 -12.97
CA GLU A 308 8.96 14.09 -12.01
C GLU A 308 9.60 14.49 -10.67
N TYR A 309 8.91 14.13 -9.58
CA TYR A 309 9.43 14.30 -8.22
C TYR A 309 9.69 12.93 -7.60
N LYS A 310 10.79 12.78 -6.86
CA LYS A 310 11.12 11.54 -6.14
C LYS A 310 11.38 11.86 -4.68
N CYS A 311 10.51 11.39 -3.78
CA CYS A 311 10.69 11.63 -2.35
C CYS A 311 11.98 10.97 -1.83
N ASP A 312 12.65 11.62 -0.88
CA ASP A 312 13.64 11.07 0.07
C ASP A 312 13.51 9.57 0.37
N LEU A 313 12.36 9.03 0.77
CA LEU A 313 12.24 7.60 1.08
C LEU A 313 12.42 6.70 -0.16
N CYS A 314 12.02 7.18 -1.33
CA CYS A 314 12.30 6.50 -2.60
C CYS A 314 13.76 6.70 -3.03
N GLN A 315 14.45 7.74 -2.55
CA GLN A 315 15.88 7.96 -2.76
C GLN A 315 16.74 7.14 -1.77
N LYS A 316 16.34 6.99 -0.51
CA LYS A 316 17.06 6.25 0.55
C LYS A 316 17.12 4.76 0.28
N ILE A 317 16.07 4.19 -0.32
CA ILE A 317 16.08 2.80 -0.81
C ILE A 317 17.21 2.56 -1.83
N GLU A 318 17.75 3.62 -2.44
CA GLU A 318 18.92 3.58 -3.34
C GLU A 318 20.24 3.95 -2.65
N LYS A 319 20.25 4.34 -1.36
CA LYS A 319 21.45 4.77 -0.60
C LYS A 319 21.82 3.87 0.60
N GLY A 320 20.92 3.01 1.09
CA GLY A 320 21.10 2.20 2.32
C GLY A 320 21.66 0.77 2.21
N SER A 321 22.38 0.38 1.16
CA SER A 321 23.05 -0.94 1.08
C SER A 321 24.57 -0.82 1.26
N SER A 322 25.02 -0.39 2.45
CA SER A 322 26.41 -0.49 2.90
C SER A 322 26.45 -0.99 4.36
N THR A 323 26.86 -2.26 4.50
CA THR A 323 27.57 -2.93 5.61
C THR A 323 27.10 -2.71 7.07
N GLU A 324 26.58 -3.77 7.68
CA GLU A 324 27.22 -4.48 8.82
C GLU A 324 26.49 -5.83 9.06
N GLU A 325 27.20 -6.95 8.89
CA GLU A 325 26.73 -8.32 9.17
C GLU A 325 27.30 -8.78 10.53
N LEU A 326 26.43 -9.26 11.43
CA LEU A 326 26.83 -10.06 12.60
C LEU A 326 26.66 -11.56 12.26
N PRO A 327 27.56 -12.45 12.72
CA PRO A 327 27.61 -13.83 12.25
C PRO A 327 26.63 -14.72 13.02
N VAL A 328 25.86 -15.54 12.28
CA VAL A 328 25.01 -16.59 12.84
C VAL A 328 25.70 -17.94 12.64
N GLU A 329 26.06 -18.60 13.75
CA GLU A 329 26.51 -19.99 13.77
C GLU A 329 25.34 -20.94 13.47
N VAL A 330 25.56 -21.88 12.57
CA VAL A 330 24.61 -22.91 12.14
C VAL A 330 24.79 -24.14 13.04
N MET A 331 23.80 -24.46 13.87
CA MET A 331 23.66 -25.79 14.46
C MET A 331 22.77 -26.64 13.55
N SER A 332 23.31 -27.79 13.14
CA SER A 332 22.60 -28.85 12.44
C SER A 332 22.05 -29.84 13.46
N ASP A 333 20.76 -30.16 13.35
CA ASP A 333 20.19 -31.31 14.05
C ASP A 333 19.54 -32.26 13.05
N SER A 334 19.97 -33.51 13.19
CA SER A 334 19.61 -34.68 12.41
C SER A 334 18.31 -35.27 12.97
N LEU A 335 17.34 -35.63 12.12
CA LEU A 335 16.20 -36.45 12.54
C LEU A 335 16.09 -37.68 11.66
N GLU A 336 16.19 -38.82 12.34
CA GLU A 336 16.13 -40.17 11.84
C GLU A 336 14.71 -40.56 11.36
N THR A 337 14.72 -41.37 10.31
CA THR A 337 13.61 -42.11 9.72
C THR A 337 13.04 -43.19 10.64
N GLN A 338 11.70 -43.35 10.71
CA GLN A 338 11.06 -44.64 10.98
C GLN A 338 9.72 -44.80 10.24
N SER A 339 9.76 -45.74 9.27
CA SER A 339 8.78 -46.70 8.73
C SER A 339 7.25 -46.46 8.71
N MET A 340 6.72 -46.69 7.50
CA MET A 340 5.35 -47.07 7.11
C MET A 340 4.83 -48.35 7.78
N ASP A 341 3.50 -48.44 7.93
CA ASP A 341 2.76 -49.71 7.81
C ASP A 341 1.29 -49.52 7.39
N GLN A 342 0.67 -50.63 6.95
CA GLN A 342 -0.30 -50.73 5.86
C GLN A 342 -1.81 -50.76 6.24
N ILE A 343 -2.60 -50.19 5.33
CA ILE A 343 -3.93 -50.54 4.78
C ILE A 343 -4.70 -51.76 5.37
N LYS A 344 -6.00 -51.59 5.68
CA LYS A 344 -7.14 -52.34 5.06
C LYS A 344 -8.55 -51.78 5.38
N PRO A 345 -9.54 -51.99 4.48
CA PRO A 345 -10.83 -51.30 4.48
C PRO A 345 -11.96 -52.14 5.13
N SER A 346 -13.04 -51.48 5.56
CA SER A 346 -14.33 -52.14 5.75
C SER A 346 -15.47 -51.26 5.23
N THR A 347 -16.33 -51.92 4.48
CA THR A 347 -17.60 -51.48 3.89
C THR A 347 -18.71 -51.53 4.94
N ASP A 348 -19.58 -50.53 4.98
CA ASP A 348 -20.99 -50.72 5.33
C ASP A 348 -21.90 -49.63 4.72
N GLU A 349 -23.13 -50.04 4.48
CA GLU A 349 -24.09 -49.57 3.49
C GLU A 349 -24.76 -48.20 3.72
N PHE A 350 -25.28 -47.71 2.59
CA PHE A 350 -26.09 -46.54 2.30
C PHE A 350 -27.25 -46.23 3.28
N SER A 351 -27.37 -44.96 3.67
CA SER A 351 -28.65 -44.32 3.98
C SER A 351 -28.69 -42.92 3.33
N LEU A 352 -29.57 -42.77 2.34
CA LEU A 352 -29.85 -41.54 1.59
C LEU A 352 -30.69 -40.58 2.44
N THR A 353 -30.09 -39.50 2.94
CA THR A 353 -30.76 -38.21 3.13
C THR A 353 -29.76 -37.06 3.21
N ASN A 354 -30.03 -36.04 2.40
CA ASN A 354 -29.63 -34.63 2.51
C ASN A 354 -28.25 -34.21 1.98
N GLU A 355 -28.32 -33.41 0.91
CA GLU A 355 -27.34 -32.46 0.35
C GLU A 355 -25.93 -32.50 0.93
N THR A 356 -25.04 -33.14 0.19
CA THR A 356 -23.60 -33.10 0.43
C THR A 356 -23.03 -31.75 0.00
N ASN A 357 -22.88 -30.85 0.98
CA ASN A 357 -21.96 -29.72 0.91
C ASN A 357 -20.53 -30.27 0.86
N PHE A 358 -20.05 -30.64 -0.34
CA PHE A 358 -18.61 -30.86 -0.55
C PHE A 358 -17.88 -29.54 -0.32
N PRO A 359 -16.82 -29.48 0.49
CA PRO A 359 -16.07 -28.26 0.68
C PRO A 359 -15.46 -27.85 -0.66
N PHE A 360 -15.93 -26.74 -1.24
CA PHE A 360 -15.31 -26.12 -2.42
C PHE A 360 -13.83 -25.88 -2.14
N ARG A 361 -12.95 -26.62 -2.82
CA ARG A 361 -11.51 -26.37 -2.74
C ARG A 361 -11.18 -25.13 -3.57
N LYS A 362 -10.36 -24.23 -3.04
CA LYS A 362 -9.91 -23.05 -3.80
C LYS A 362 -9.06 -23.48 -4.97
N LEU A 363 -9.23 -22.83 -6.11
CA LEU A 363 -8.38 -23.00 -7.29
C LEU A 363 -6.94 -22.58 -6.95
N ARG A 364 -5.94 -23.41 -7.27
CA ARG A 364 -4.53 -23.02 -7.14
C ARG A 364 -4.06 -22.43 -8.46
N ILE A 365 -3.65 -21.16 -8.47
CA ILE A 365 -3.25 -20.44 -9.68
C ILE A 365 -1.77 -20.06 -9.62
N LEU A 366 -0.97 -20.59 -10.56
CA LEU A 366 0.44 -20.24 -10.70
C LEU A 366 0.59 -18.87 -11.37
N CYS A 367 1.36 -17.96 -10.79
CA CYS A 367 1.43 -16.55 -11.18
C CYS A 367 2.82 -16.15 -11.70
N LEU A 368 2.90 -15.79 -12.99
CA LEU A 368 4.11 -15.36 -13.70
C LEU A 368 4.17 -13.83 -13.78
N HIS A 369 5.23 -13.24 -13.21
CA HIS A 369 5.45 -11.79 -13.21
C HIS A 369 5.91 -11.26 -14.60
N GLY A 370 5.90 -9.94 -14.79
CA GLY A 370 6.40 -9.30 -16.01
C GLY A 370 7.92 -9.10 -16.05
N PHE A 371 8.44 -8.54 -17.14
CA PHE A 371 9.87 -8.32 -17.37
C PHE A 371 10.51 -7.43 -16.28
N ARG A 372 11.74 -7.77 -15.86
CA ARG A 372 12.52 -7.09 -14.81
C ARG A 372 11.73 -6.94 -13.49
N GLN A 373 11.00 -7.98 -13.12
CA GLN A 373 10.27 -8.08 -11.85
C GLN A 373 10.68 -9.36 -11.11
N ASN A 374 10.03 -9.63 -9.99
CA ASN A 374 10.17 -10.87 -9.23
C ASN A 374 8.80 -11.22 -8.63
N GLY A 375 8.62 -12.48 -8.24
CA GLY A 375 7.41 -13.05 -7.65
C GLY A 375 6.98 -12.31 -6.39
N SER A 376 7.91 -11.93 -5.51
CA SER A 376 7.63 -11.14 -4.31
C SER A 376 7.01 -9.76 -4.64
N GLY A 377 7.61 -9.03 -5.59
CA GLY A 377 7.10 -7.74 -6.06
C GLY A 377 5.78 -7.87 -6.83
N PHE A 378 5.55 -8.97 -7.52
CA PHE A 378 4.29 -9.24 -8.20
C PHE A 378 3.17 -9.59 -7.22
N LYS A 379 3.45 -10.40 -6.19
CA LYS A 379 2.55 -10.67 -5.06
C LYS A 379 2.09 -9.38 -4.38
N GLY A 380 3.03 -8.45 -4.14
CA GLY A 380 2.71 -7.13 -3.58
C GLY A 380 1.75 -6.32 -4.46
N ARG A 381 2.01 -6.22 -5.77
CA ARG A 381 1.16 -5.45 -6.71
C ARG A 381 -0.20 -6.10 -6.97
N THR A 382 -0.33 -7.41 -6.79
CA THR A 382 -1.58 -8.15 -6.99
C THR A 382 -2.33 -8.45 -5.69
N ALA A 383 -1.91 -7.89 -4.55
CA ALA A 383 -2.54 -8.12 -3.25
C ALA A 383 -4.04 -7.79 -3.22
N SER A 384 -4.47 -6.74 -3.95
CA SER A 384 -5.90 -6.41 -4.11
C SER A 384 -6.67 -7.51 -4.86
N LEU A 385 -6.07 -8.09 -5.90
CA LEU A 385 -6.65 -9.21 -6.66
C LEU A 385 -6.75 -10.44 -5.77
N ALA A 386 -5.65 -10.84 -5.12
CA ALA A 386 -5.61 -11.98 -4.19
C ALA A 386 -6.69 -11.85 -3.09
N LYS A 387 -6.84 -10.66 -2.50
CA LYS A 387 -7.86 -10.40 -1.48
C LYS A 387 -9.29 -10.57 -2.00
N LYS A 388 -9.55 -10.18 -3.25
CA LYS A 388 -10.88 -10.28 -3.87
C LYS A 388 -11.20 -11.68 -4.38
N LEU A 389 -10.18 -12.46 -4.71
CA LEU A 389 -10.29 -13.86 -5.14
C LEU A 389 -10.13 -14.87 -4.00
N LYS A 390 -9.84 -14.43 -2.77
CA LYS A 390 -9.47 -15.30 -1.63
C LYS A 390 -10.43 -16.47 -1.34
N ASN A 391 -11.69 -16.40 -1.76
CA ASN A 391 -12.69 -17.45 -1.57
C ASN A 391 -12.78 -18.42 -2.76
N LEU A 392 -12.28 -18.01 -3.94
CA LEU A 392 -12.31 -18.79 -5.19
C LEU A 392 -10.95 -19.40 -5.52
N ALA A 393 -9.87 -18.68 -5.23
CA ALA A 393 -8.53 -19.05 -5.63
C ALA A 393 -7.44 -18.66 -4.61
N GLU A 394 -6.37 -19.44 -4.61
CA GLU A 394 -5.06 -19.13 -4.03
C GLU A 394 -4.09 -18.78 -5.18
N LEU A 395 -3.32 -17.70 -5.01
CA LEU A 395 -2.34 -17.25 -6.00
C LEU A 395 -0.92 -17.59 -5.53
N ILE A 396 -0.19 -18.38 -6.31
CA ILE A 396 1.15 -18.86 -6.01
C ILE A 396 2.14 -18.15 -6.93
N PHE A 397 3.10 -17.42 -6.37
CA PHE A 397 4.04 -16.56 -7.12
C PHE A 397 5.43 -17.17 -7.13
N ILE A 398 6.06 -17.19 -8.31
CA ILE A 398 7.43 -17.70 -8.51
C ILE A 398 8.29 -16.63 -9.17
N ASP A 399 9.61 -16.74 -9.02
CA ASP A 399 10.59 -15.95 -9.77
C ASP A 399 10.85 -16.64 -11.11
N ALA A 400 11.09 -15.86 -12.18
CA ALA A 400 11.50 -16.41 -13.46
C ALA A 400 12.98 -16.86 -13.42
N PRO A 401 13.42 -17.80 -14.28
CA PRO A 401 14.76 -18.39 -14.15
C PRO A 401 15.89 -17.46 -14.62
N HIS A 402 15.61 -16.52 -15.52
CA HIS A 402 16.64 -15.64 -16.08
C HIS A 402 16.88 -14.44 -15.17
N GLU A 403 17.96 -14.47 -14.39
CA GLU A 403 18.42 -13.30 -13.64
C GLU A 403 19.00 -12.26 -14.62
N LEU A 404 18.48 -11.04 -14.55
CA LEU A 404 18.87 -9.94 -15.41
C LEU A 404 19.86 -9.02 -14.68
N PRO A 405 20.90 -8.54 -15.38
CA PRO A 405 21.81 -7.56 -14.82
C PRO A 405 21.07 -6.24 -14.54
N PHE A 406 21.57 -5.51 -13.54
CA PHE A 406 21.07 -4.17 -13.26
C PHE A 406 21.48 -3.23 -14.39
N ILE A 407 20.59 -2.30 -14.73
CA ILE A 407 20.86 -1.32 -15.79
C ILE A 407 21.00 0.04 -15.10
N TYR A 408 22.09 0.76 -15.39
CA TYR A 408 22.32 2.12 -14.92
C TYR A 408 22.63 3.05 -16.08
N VAL A 409 22.36 4.34 -15.91
CA VAL A 409 22.74 5.38 -16.88
C VAL A 409 23.95 6.12 -16.32
N PRO A 410 25.10 6.16 -17.01
CA PRO A 410 26.27 6.94 -16.58
C PRO A 410 25.94 8.45 -16.54
N ASN A 411 26.40 9.16 -15.51
CA ASN A 411 26.27 10.63 -15.45
C ASN A 411 27.25 11.29 -16.42
N GLU A 412 26.80 12.19 -17.30
CA GLU A 412 27.65 12.92 -18.28
C GLU A 412 28.63 13.94 -17.65
N ILE A 413 28.76 14.01 -16.33
CA ILE A 413 29.62 14.98 -15.64
C ILE A 413 30.86 14.29 -15.07
N SER A 414 31.72 13.78 -15.94
CA SER A 414 33.13 13.55 -15.60
C SER A 414 33.97 13.50 -16.87
N THR A 415 34.52 14.66 -17.26
CA THR A 415 35.70 14.75 -18.12
C THR A 415 36.92 14.27 -17.33
N SER A 416 37.03 12.96 -17.13
CA SER A 416 38.27 12.28 -16.73
C SER A 416 38.17 10.81 -17.10
N ASN A 417 39.25 10.26 -17.67
CA ASN A 417 39.36 8.90 -18.22
C ASN A 417 39.26 7.79 -17.15
N LEU A 418 38.12 7.65 -16.48
CA LEU A 418 37.83 6.54 -15.58
C LEU A 418 36.48 5.94 -15.98
N ASN A 419 36.48 4.65 -16.31
CA ASN A 419 35.27 3.90 -16.67
C ASN A 419 34.19 4.10 -15.57
N PRO A 420 32.94 4.41 -15.94
CA PRO A 420 31.87 4.67 -14.97
C PRO A 420 31.63 3.43 -14.11
N CYS A 421 31.78 3.57 -12.79
CA CYS A 421 31.71 2.44 -11.86
C CYS A 421 30.25 2.04 -11.58
N ALA A 422 30.00 0.72 -11.57
CA ALA A 422 28.72 0.12 -11.22
C ALA A 422 28.26 0.50 -9.79
N PRO A 423 26.99 0.83 -9.54
CA PRO A 423 26.48 1.15 -8.20
C PRO A 423 26.69 0.03 -7.17
N ASN A 424 27.17 0.38 -5.96
CA ASN A 424 27.60 -0.54 -4.90
C ASN A 424 26.48 -1.30 -4.15
N GLN A 425 25.25 -1.35 -4.65
CA GLN A 425 24.12 -1.90 -3.89
C GLN A 425 23.54 -3.17 -4.51
N LEU A 426 23.40 -4.22 -3.69
CA LEU A 426 22.58 -5.38 -4.03
C LEU A 426 21.11 -4.99 -4.03
N SER A 427 20.65 -4.43 -5.13
CA SER A 427 19.22 -4.23 -5.37
C SER A 427 18.54 -5.60 -5.55
N LYS A 428 17.22 -5.66 -5.29
CA LYS A 428 16.46 -6.92 -5.42
C LYS A 428 16.62 -7.47 -6.85
N ARG A 429 17.09 -8.72 -6.96
CA ARG A 429 17.28 -9.45 -8.22
C ARG A 429 16.07 -9.27 -9.14
N LYS A 430 16.38 -9.04 -10.41
CA LYS A 430 15.40 -8.83 -11.47
C LYS A 430 15.40 -10.06 -12.34
N PHE A 431 14.22 -10.56 -12.66
CA PHE A 431 14.10 -11.76 -13.46
C PHE A 431 13.28 -11.51 -14.71
N ALA A 432 13.43 -12.40 -15.69
CA ALA A 432 12.63 -12.45 -16.89
C ALA A 432 12.33 -13.89 -17.31
N TRP A 433 11.22 -14.07 -18.04
CA TRP A 433 10.83 -15.33 -18.65
C TRP A 433 11.46 -15.51 -20.04
N LEU A 434 11.67 -14.40 -20.73
CA LEU A 434 12.31 -14.35 -22.03
C LEU A 434 13.38 -13.26 -22.02
N ILE A 435 14.50 -13.52 -22.67
CA ILE A 435 15.66 -12.62 -22.71
C ILE A 435 15.87 -12.06 -24.11
N PRO A 436 16.55 -10.90 -24.25
CA PRO A 436 16.80 -10.29 -25.56
C PRO A 436 17.69 -11.14 -26.48
N SER A 437 17.45 -11.13 -27.80
CA SER A 437 18.15 -11.94 -28.82
C SER A 437 19.67 -11.64 -29.02
N ARG A 438 20.26 -10.83 -28.15
CA ARG A 438 21.68 -10.43 -28.17
C ARG A 438 22.38 -10.69 -26.84
N SER A 439 21.82 -11.56 -26.00
CA SER A 439 22.29 -11.79 -24.63
C SER A 439 23.31 -12.91 -24.47
N ASN A 440 23.84 -13.47 -25.58
CA ASN A 440 24.93 -14.45 -25.52
C ASN A 440 26.23 -13.91 -24.89
N ASP A 441 26.37 -12.60 -24.70
CA ASP A 441 27.50 -11.98 -23.98
C ASP A 441 27.18 -11.54 -22.54
N LEU A 442 25.98 -11.83 -22.01
CA LEU A 442 25.55 -11.38 -20.67
C LEU A 442 25.61 -12.46 -19.59
N CYS A 443 25.82 -13.73 -19.97
CA CYS A 443 26.19 -14.78 -19.04
C CYS A 443 27.70 -14.75 -18.81
N GLY A 444 28.18 -13.85 -17.93
CA GLY A 444 29.55 -13.97 -17.42
C GLY A 444 30.26 -12.73 -16.90
N LEU A 445 29.71 -11.52 -17.04
CA LEU A 445 30.38 -10.30 -16.55
C LEU A 445 29.47 -9.48 -15.62
N ASP A 446 30.11 -8.96 -14.57
CA ASP A 446 29.67 -8.05 -13.51
C ASP A 446 28.24 -7.47 -13.57
N ASN A 447 27.56 -7.51 -12.42
CA ASN A 447 26.14 -7.27 -12.12
C ASN A 447 25.43 -6.02 -12.71
N TRP A 448 26.12 -5.18 -13.49
CA TRP A 448 25.62 -3.89 -13.97
C TRP A 448 25.98 -3.63 -15.44
N ILE A 449 24.99 -3.23 -16.22
CA ILE A 449 25.13 -2.77 -17.60
C ILE A 449 24.84 -1.27 -17.66
N ALA A 450 25.76 -0.49 -18.22
CA ALA A 450 25.52 0.91 -18.57
C ALA A 450 24.62 0.99 -19.81
N THR A 451 23.61 1.88 -19.80
CA THR A 451 22.83 2.19 -21.00
C THR A 451 22.68 3.69 -21.17
N ASP A 452 22.79 4.15 -22.43
CA ASP A 452 22.60 5.54 -22.82
C ASP A 452 21.15 5.82 -23.26
N VAL A 453 20.29 4.79 -23.28
CA VAL A 453 18.95 4.86 -23.89
C VAL A 453 17.87 4.86 -22.80
N PRO A 454 16.95 5.85 -22.80
CA PRO A 454 15.79 5.81 -21.92
C PRO A 454 14.89 4.60 -22.23
N PHE A 455 14.12 4.14 -21.23
CA PHE A 455 13.19 3.02 -21.30
C PHE A 455 12.52 2.88 -22.69
N ASP A 456 12.83 1.79 -23.39
CA ASP A 456 12.24 1.48 -24.68
C ASP A 456 10.86 0.83 -24.50
N PRO A 457 9.75 1.50 -24.90
CA PRO A 457 8.42 0.92 -24.82
C PRO A 457 8.23 -0.30 -25.74
N LEU A 458 9.11 -0.51 -26.73
CA LEU A 458 9.09 -1.66 -27.64
C LEU A 458 10.07 -2.77 -27.25
N GLN A 459 10.75 -2.67 -26.10
CA GLN A 459 11.74 -3.66 -25.63
C GLN A 459 11.19 -5.10 -25.57
N TYR A 460 9.87 -5.26 -25.50
CA TYR A 460 9.22 -6.56 -25.45
C TYR A 460 9.34 -7.34 -26.77
N MET A 461 9.54 -6.63 -27.89
CA MET A 461 9.68 -7.23 -29.23
C MET A 461 11.00 -8.00 -29.39
N ASP A 462 12.04 -7.61 -28.66
CA ASP A 462 13.35 -8.24 -28.72
C ASP A 462 13.51 -9.42 -27.75
N GLN A 463 12.53 -9.66 -26.87
CA GLN A 463 12.56 -10.71 -25.84
C GLN A 463 12.16 -12.08 -26.41
N THR A 464 13.01 -12.67 -27.26
CA THR A 464 12.72 -13.90 -28.01
C THR A 464 13.56 -15.11 -27.62
N GLU A 465 14.48 -15.00 -26.65
CA GLU A 465 15.36 -16.09 -26.21
C GLU A 465 15.01 -16.58 -24.80
N GLY A 466 15.67 -17.65 -24.34
CA GLY A 466 15.47 -18.20 -22.99
C GLY A 466 14.20 -19.05 -22.80
N PHE A 467 13.41 -19.27 -23.86
CA PHE A 467 12.14 -19.99 -23.80
C PHE A 467 12.28 -21.42 -23.26
N ASN A 468 13.22 -22.21 -23.77
CA ASN A 468 13.37 -23.62 -23.39
C ASN A 468 13.71 -23.78 -21.90
N GLU A 469 14.59 -22.94 -21.37
CA GLU A 469 14.93 -22.92 -19.95
C GLU A 469 13.73 -22.53 -19.08
N SER A 470 13.00 -21.50 -19.48
CA SER A 470 11.75 -21.12 -18.80
C SER A 470 10.70 -22.21 -18.85
N CYS A 471 10.60 -22.96 -19.95
CA CYS A 471 9.71 -24.10 -20.09
C CYS A 471 10.08 -25.23 -19.11
N SER A 472 11.36 -25.62 -19.08
CA SER A 472 11.87 -26.65 -18.16
C SER A 472 11.69 -26.26 -16.70
N TYR A 473 11.99 -25.00 -16.36
CA TYR A 473 11.80 -24.47 -15.01
C TYR A 473 10.32 -24.51 -14.57
N LEU A 474 9.40 -24.17 -15.47
CA LEU A 474 7.96 -24.28 -15.19
C LEU A 474 7.53 -25.74 -15.01
N ASP A 475 8.07 -26.68 -15.79
CA ASP A 475 7.79 -28.10 -15.63
C ASP A 475 8.23 -28.63 -14.27
N GLU A 476 9.45 -28.30 -13.86
CA GLU A 476 9.98 -28.64 -12.53
C GLU A 476 9.14 -28.02 -11.41
N THR A 477 8.76 -26.75 -11.56
CA THR A 477 7.93 -26.05 -10.58
C THR A 477 6.56 -26.70 -10.45
N VAL A 478 5.89 -27.01 -11.56
CA VAL A 478 4.58 -27.69 -11.56
C VAL A 478 4.70 -29.07 -10.92
N MET A 479 5.80 -29.79 -11.15
CA MET A 479 6.05 -31.08 -10.53
C MET A 479 6.30 -30.98 -9.02
N GLN A 480 7.05 -29.98 -8.55
CA GLN A 480 7.46 -29.85 -7.15
C GLN A 480 6.36 -29.28 -6.24
N ILE A 481 5.67 -28.22 -6.69
CA ILE A 481 4.74 -27.46 -5.83
C ILE A 481 3.28 -27.44 -6.35
N GLY A 482 3.01 -28.17 -7.44
CA GLY A 482 1.66 -28.43 -7.93
C GLY A 482 0.83 -29.35 -7.02
N PRO A 483 -0.33 -29.84 -7.48
CA PRO A 483 -0.98 -29.52 -8.74
C PRO A 483 -1.58 -28.10 -8.74
N PHE A 484 -1.68 -27.49 -9.92
CA PHE A 484 -2.30 -26.19 -10.14
C PHE A 484 -3.54 -26.33 -11.02
N ASP A 485 -4.60 -25.58 -10.71
CA ASP A 485 -5.82 -25.53 -11.52
C ASP A 485 -5.69 -24.57 -12.70
N GLY A 486 -4.94 -23.48 -12.54
CA GLY A 486 -4.79 -22.46 -13.59
C GLY A 486 -3.45 -21.75 -13.54
N ILE A 487 -3.18 -21.00 -14.60
CA ILE A 487 -1.95 -20.20 -14.73
C ILE A 487 -2.30 -18.75 -15.06
N LEU A 488 -1.62 -17.80 -14.45
CA LEU A 488 -1.83 -16.38 -14.61
C LEU A 488 -0.52 -15.72 -15.00
N GLY A 489 -0.55 -14.87 -16.03
CA GLY A 489 0.62 -14.09 -16.46
C GLY A 489 0.29 -12.60 -16.54
N PHE A 490 1.28 -11.77 -16.21
CA PHE A 490 1.21 -10.31 -16.40
C PHE A 490 2.34 -9.83 -17.31
N SER A 491 2.02 -9.01 -18.32
CA SER A 491 3.00 -8.46 -19.26
C SER A 491 3.82 -9.59 -19.94
N GLN A 492 5.14 -9.61 -19.82
CA GLN A 492 5.98 -10.73 -20.30
C GLN A 492 5.53 -12.10 -19.74
N GLY A 493 5.07 -12.16 -18.49
CA GLY A 493 4.54 -13.39 -17.91
C GLY A 493 3.32 -13.90 -18.68
N ALA A 494 2.47 -13.02 -19.22
CA ALA A 494 1.33 -13.41 -20.05
C ALA A 494 1.78 -13.97 -21.42
N ALA A 495 2.82 -13.38 -22.02
CA ALA A 495 3.44 -13.94 -23.23
C ALA A 495 3.99 -15.35 -22.95
N MET A 496 4.69 -15.53 -21.84
CA MET A 496 5.23 -16.84 -21.42
C MET A 496 4.12 -17.87 -21.17
N VAL A 497 3.00 -17.49 -20.54
CA VAL A 497 1.84 -18.37 -20.37
C VAL A 497 1.37 -18.92 -21.72
N ALA A 498 1.19 -18.05 -22.72
CA ALA A 498 0.71 -18.49 -24.03
C ALA A 498 1.70 -19.46 -24.70
N LEU A 499 3.00 -19.14 -24.67
CA LEU A 499 4.05 -20.00 -25.23
C LEU A 499 4.11 -21.35 -24.50
N TYR A 500 4.09 -21.36 -23.17
CA TYR A 500 4.11 -22.59 -22.38
C TYR A 500 2.90 -23.49 -22.71
N CYS A 501 1.70 -22.91 -22.77
CA CYS A 501 0.48 -23.67 -23.09
C CYS A 501 0.49 -24.24 -24.50
N LYS A 502 0.99 -23.47 -25.48
CA LYS A 502 1.15 -23.93 -26.86
C LYS A 502 2.20 -25.05 -26.96
N HIS A 503 3.33 -24.93 -26.28
CA HIS A 503 4.36 -25.97 -26.22
C HIS A 503 3.83 -27.28 -25.60
N LYS A 504 3.05 -27.19 -24.51
CA LYS A 504 2.40 -28.36 -23.93
C LYS A 504 1.37 -29.00 -24.86
N GLN A 505 0.60 -28.19 -25.58
CA GLN A 505 -0.33 -28.69 -26.59
C GLN A 505 0.39 -29.44 -27.72
N ILE A 506 1.53 -28.95 -28.22
CA ILE A 506 2.30 -29.60 -29.29
C ILE A 506 2.97 -30.89 -28.81
N SER A 507 3.54 -30.87 -27.60
CA SER A 507 4.28 -32.01 -27.04
C SER A 507 3.40 -33.15 -26.52
N ASN A 508 2.06 -33.09 -26.73
CA ASN A 508 1.06 -33.99 -26.15
C ASN A 508 1.17 -34.14 -24.61
N GLY A 509 1.83 -33.20 -23.94
CA GLY A 509 1.88 -33.14 -22.49
C GLY A 509 0.62 -32.47 -21.96
N LEU A 510 -0.11 -33.13 -21.07
CA LEU A 510 -1.16 -32.45 -20.31
C LEU A 510 -0.47 -31.35 -19.47
N SER A 511 -0.74 -30.08 -19.78
CA SER A 511 -0.19 -28.95 -19.01
C SER A 511 -0.65 -28.94 -17.53
N GLY A 512 -1.60 -29.80 -17.17
CA GLY A 512 -2.25 -29.83 -15.85
C GLY A 512 -3.20 -28.65 -15.60
N PHE A 513 -2.98 -27.52 -16.27
CA PHE A 513 -3.79 -26.32 -16.17
C PHE A 513 -5.12 -26.45 -16.91
N ARG A 514 -6.19 -26.02 -16.25
CA ARG A 514 -7.57 -26.01 -16.75
C ARG A 514 -7.91 -24.68 -17.42
N PHE A 515 -7.20 -23.61 -17.07
CA PHE A 515 -7.41 -22.28 -17.63
C PHE A 515 -6.17 -21.37 -17.53
N GLY A 516 -6.11 -20.35 -18.39
CA GLY A 516 -5.12 -19.28 -18.37
C GLY A 516 -5.72 -17.90 -18.12
N MET A 517 -5.01 -17.03 -17.41
CA MET A 517 -5.39 -15.62 -17.22
C MET A 517 -4.26 -14.70 -17.65
N LEU A 518 -4.47 -13.94 -18.71
CA LEU A 518 -3.45 -13.16 -19.40
C LEU A 518 -3.76 -11.66 -19.24
N PHE A 519 -2.91 -10.96 -18.49
CA PHE A 519 -3.08 -9.54 -18.19
C PHE A 519 -2.03 -8.69 -18.90
N SER A 520 -2.47 -7.71 -19.70
CA SER A 520 -1.61 -6.82 -20.50
C SER A 520 -0.49 -7.56 -21.24
N GLY A 521 -0.79 -8.73 -21.80
CA GLY A 521 0.18 -9.56 -22.53
C GLY A 521 0.35 -9.15 -23.99
N TYR A 522 1.38 -9.70 -24.62
CA TYR A 522 1.68 -9.54 -26.05
C TYR A 522 2.03 -10.89 -26.67
N GLN A 523 1.93 -10.99 -27.99
CA GLN A 523 2.39 -12.16 -28.74
C GLN A 523 3.91 -12.09 -28.87
N ALA A 524 4.61 -13.02 -28.21
CA ALA A 524 6.04 -13.23 -28.44
C ALA A 524 6.22 -14.08 -29.71
N SER A 525 7.08 -13.62 -30.63
CA SER A 525 7.35 -14.32 -31.88
C SER A 525 8.45 -15.36 -31.67
N LEU A 526 8.09 -16.65 -31.69
CA LEU A 526 9.02 -17.77 -31.66
C LEU A 526 8.82 -18.68 -32.87
N PRO A 527 9.90 -19.16 -33.53
CA PRO A 527 9.79 -20.10 -34.64
C PRO A 527 9.07 -21.39 -34.23
N GLY A 528 8.17 -21.89 -35.06
CA GLY A 528 7.47 -23.17 -34.83
C GLY A 528 6.18 -23.10 -34.00
N PHE A 529 5.68 -21.89 -33.70
CA PHE A 529 4.43 -21.67 -32.96
C PHE A 529 3.21 -21.40 -33.84
N ASP A 530 3.37 -21.36 -35.16
CA ASP A 530 2.29 -21.08 -36.11
C ASP A 530 1.65 -22.39 -36.58
N GLU A 531 0.34 -22.54 -36.32
CA GLU A 531 -0.67 -23.12 -37.23
C GLU A 531 -1.98 -23.47 -36.48
N ASP A 532 -1.92 -24.02 -35.25
CA ASP A 532 -3.12 -24.35 -34.45
C ASP A 532 -3.44 -23.36 -33.30
N PRO A 533 -4.73 -23.03 -33.04
CA PRO A 533 -5.10 -22.23 -31.87
C PRO A 533 -4.77 -22.94 -30.54
N ILE A 534 -4.38 -22.16 -29.52
CA ILE A 534 -4.25 -22.65 -28.15
C ILE A 534 -5.66 -23.00 -27.63
N ARG A 535 -5.87 -24.27 -27.26
CA ARG A 535 -7.19 -24.80 -26.87
C ARG A 535 -7.59 -24.48 -25.43
N MET A 536 -6.61 -24.16 -24.58
CA MET A 536 -6.83 -23.89 -23.17
C MET A 536 -7.82 -22.72 -22.99
N PRO A 537 -8.91 -22.87 -22.20
CA PRO A 537 -9.79 -21.77 -21.85
C PRO A 537 -9.00 -20.60 -21.24
N SER A 538 -9.31 -19.36 -21.64
CA SER A 538 -8.54 -18.23 -21.16
C SER A 538 -9.34 -16.96 -20.94
N LEU A 539 -8.84 -16.13 -20.02
CA LEU A 539 -9.28 -14.76 -19.79
C LEU A 539 -8.16 -13.82 -20.22
N HIS A 540 -8.46 -12.88 -21.11
CA HIS A 540 -7.56 -11.85 -21.57
C HIS A 540 -8.04 -10.50 -21.05
N CYS A 541 -7.21 -9.80 -20.26
CA CYS A 541 -7.59 -8.53 -19.66
C CYS A 541 -6.53 -7.46 -19.95
N PHE A 542 -6.91 -6.37 -20.62
CA PHE A 542 -5.95 -5.36 -21.07
C PHE A 542 -6.58 -3.97 -21.28
N GLY A 543 -5.72 -2.97 -21.47
CA GLY A 543 -6.10 -1.58 -21.70
C GLY A 543 -6.92 -1.39 -22.97
N ASN A 544 -8.05 -0.70 -22.88
CA ASN A 544 -8.98 -0.46 -24.00
C ASN A 544 -8.56 0.71 -24.92
N GLY A 545 -7.41 1.35 -24.65
CA GLY A 545 -6.90 2.50 -25.40
C GLY A 545 -7.60 3.83 -25.13
N ASN A 546 -8.75 3.81 -24.44
CA ASN A 546 -9.50 4.98 -24.00
C ASN A 546 -9.12 5.33 -22.54
N GLY A 547 -8.95 6.61 -22.22
CA GLY A 547 -8.49 7.02 -20.89
C GLY A 547 -6.97 6.84 -20.70
N GLN A 548 -6.52 6.19 -19.62
CA GLN A 548 -5.09 5.97 -19.40
C GLN A 548 -4.59 4.86 -20.33
N LYS A 549 -3.81 5.24 -21.35
CA LYS A 549 -3.20 4.29 -22.29
C LYS A 549 -2.18 3.38 -21.58
N ASP A 550 -2.21 2.10 -21.92
CA ASP A 550 -1.10 1.20 -21.63
C ASP A 550 0.08 1.61 -22.51
N ARG A 551 1.11 2.19 -21.88
CA ARG A 551 2.30 2.71 -22.57
C ARG A 551 3.40 1.65 -22.71
N GLN A 552 3.22 0.47 -22.11
CA GLN A 552 4.20 -0.61 -22.17
C GLN A 552 3.79 -1.62 -23.24
N ILE A 553 2.51 -1.99 -23.27
CA ILE A 553 1.97 -2.95 -24.24
C ILE A 553 0.76 -2.31 -24.92
N ASP A 554 0.90 -2.01 -26.21
CA ASP A 554 -0.20 -1.45 -26.99
C ASP A 554 -1.38 -2.44 -27.09
N ARG A 555 -2.61 -1.90 -27.12
CA ARG A 555 -3.84 -2.70 -27.21
C ARG A 555 -3.80 -3.71 -28.37
N SER A 556 -3.22 -3.33 -29.52
CA SER A 556 -3.09 -4.22 -30.68
C SER A 556 -2.31 -5.50 -30.36
N GLN A 557 -1.33 -5.43 -29.47
CA GLN A 557 -0.48 -6.56 -29.10
C GLN A 557 -1.22 -7.56 -28.21
N SER A 558 -2.04 -7.06 -27.27
CA SER A 558 -2.90 -7.92 -26.45
C SER A 558 -4.01 -8.57 -27.28
N ILE A 559 -4.50 -7.89 -28.32
CA ILE A 559 -5.43 -8.48 -29.29
C ILE A 559 -4.76 -9.57 -30.13
N ALA A 560 -3.53 -9.33 -30.59
CA ALA A 560 -2.75 -10.34 -31.31
C ALA A 560 -2.52 -11.60 -30.46
N LEU A 561 -2.12 -11.43 -29.19
CA LEU A 561 -2.00 -12.52 -28.23
C LEU A 561 -3.31 -13.28 -28.05
N ARG A 562 -4.43 -12.57 -27.91
CA ARG A 562 -5.76 -13.16 -27.81
C ARG A 562 -6.12 -13.96 -29.06
N ALA A 563 -5.72 -13.52 -30.25
CA ALA A 563 -6.00 -14.21 -31.50
C ALA A 563 -5.33 -15.59 -31.58
N MET A 564 -4.27 -15.84 -30.81
CA MET A 564 -3.60 -17.15 -30.74
C MET A 564 -4.44 -18.23 -30.03
N PHE A 565 -5.45 -17.84 -29.24
CA PHE A 565 -6.30 -18.78 -28.49
C PHE A 565 -7.62 -19.05 -29.22
N ASN A 566 -8.21 -20.22 -28.95
CA ASN A 566 -9.50 -20.61 -29.51
C ASN A 566 -10.60 -19.61 -29.13
N GLN A 567 -11.23 -19.01 -30.14
CA GLN A 567 -12.23 -17.95 -29.95
C GLN A 567 -13.44 -18.40 -29.13
N GLY A 568 -13.81 -19.68 -29.19
CA GLY A 568 -14.97 -20.23 -28.46
C GLY A 568 -14.77 -20.40 -26.96
N SER A 569 -13.53 -20.32 -26.45
CA SER A 569 -13.19 -20.58 -25.04
C SER A 569 -12.44 -19.42 -24.37
N CYS A 570 -12.50 -18.21 -24.96
CA CYS A 570 -11.76 -17.06 -24.47
C CYS A 570 -12.64 -15.86 -24.16
N ILE A 571 -12.47 -15.30 -22.96
CA ILE A 571 -13.15 -14.09 -22.49
C ILE A 571 -12.19 -12.90 -22.58
N THR A 572 -12.69 -11.76 -23.04
CA THR A 572 -11.91 -10.51 -23.11
C THR A 572 -12.50 -9.46 -22.16
N ILE A 573 -11.65 -8.85 -21.34
CA ILE A 573 -11.98 -7.75 -20.42
C ILE A 573 -11.14 -6.53 -20.80
N GLU A 574 -11.79 -5.47 -21.26
CA GLU A 574 -11.13 -4.23 -21.66
C GLU A 574 -11.34 -3.12 -20.62
N HIS A 575 -10.26 -2.47 -20.15
CA HIS A 575 -10.32 -1.43 -19.09
C HIS A 575 -9.54 -0.15 -19.41
N ASN A 576 -9.85 0.97 -18.76
CA ASN A 576 -9.27 2.29 -19.05
C ASN A 576 -8.11 2.70 -18.11
N MET A 577 -7.48 1.74 -17.43
CA MET A 577 -6.56 1.97 -16.31
C MET A 577 -5.07 1.77 -16.64
N GLY A 578 -4.70 1.66 -17.91
CA GLY A 578 -3.31 1.43 -18.35
C GLY A 578 -2.77 0.03 -18.04
N HIS A 579 -1.45 -0.06 -17.81
CA HIS A 579 -0.71 -1.31 -17.63
C HIS A 579 -0.86 -1.92 -16.22
N ILE A 580 -2.07 -2.39 -15.87
CA ILE A 580 -2.38 -2.92 -14.54
C ILE A 580 -3.38 -4.08 -14.60
N ILE A 581 -3.52 -4.83 -13.50
CA ILE A 581 -4.66 -5.74 -13.30
C ILE A 581 -5.82 -4.97 -12.63
N PRO A 582 -6.98 -4.81 -13.30
CA PRO A 582 -8.09 -4.05 -12.74
C PRO A 582 -8.80 -4.86 -11.64
N THR A 583 -8.90 -4.28 -10.44
CA THR A 583 -9.53 -4.94 -9.28
C THR A 583 -10.81 -4.25 -8.83
N ARG A 584 -11.33 -3.30 -9.61
CA ARG A 584 -12.61 -2.61 -9.37
C ARG A 584 -13.72 -3.28 -10.17
N SER A 585 -14.95 -3.12 -9.71
CA SER A 585 -16.14 -3.47 -10.51
C SER A 585 -16.20 -2.56 -11.75
N PRO A 586 -16.64 -3.03 -12.93
CA PRO A 586 -17.17 -4.38 -13.18
C PRO A 586 -16.10 -5.46 -13.48
N TYR A 587 -14.83 -5.06 -13.63
CA TYR A 587 -13.77 -5.96 -14.11
C TYR A 587 -13.49 -7.14 -13.18
N ILE A 588 -13.44 -6.89 -11.86
CA ILE A 588 -13.23 -7.98 -10.91
C ILE A 588 -14.38 -8.99 -10.90
N ASP A 589 -15.60 -8.53 -11.18
CA ASP A 589 -16.76 -9.41 -11.17
C ASP A 589 -16.69 -10.36 -12.37
N GLN A 590 -16.33 -9.85 -13.55
CA GLN A 590 -16.06 -10.67 -14.74
C GLN A 590 -14.90 -11.67 -14.53
N ILE A 591 -13.85 -11.28 -13.79
CA ILE A 591 -12.76 -12.20 -13.43
C ILE A 591 -13.28 -13.34 -12.53
N LYS A 592 -14.16 -13.03 -11.58
CA LYS A 592 -14.76 -14.05 -10.71
C LYS A 592 -15.69 -14.98 -11.50
N ASP A 593 -16.50 -14.43 -12.40
CA ASP A 593 -17.43 -15.18 -13.25
C ASP A 593 -16.69 -16.16 -14.18
N PHE A 594 -15.49 -15.78 -14.64
CA PHE A 594 -14.61 -16.69 -15.35
C PHE A 594 -14.12 -17.83 -14.44
N LEU A 595 -13.60 -17.49 -13.25
CA LEU A 595 -13.06 -18.48 -12.31
C LEU A 595 -14.12 -19.44 -11.78
N SER A 596 -15.36 -18.98 -11.58
CA SER A 596 -16.45 -19.82 -11.08
C SER A 596 -16.85 -20.96 -12.03
N GLN A 597 -16.43 -20.92 -13.29
CA GLN A 597 -16.61 -22.03 -14.24
C GLN A 597 -15.71 -23.23 -13.92
N PHE A 598 -14.73 -23.05 -13.02
CA PHE A 598 -13.73 -24.05 -12.67
C PHE A 598 -13.77 -24.48 -11.19
N THR A 599 -14.50 -23.76 -10.34
CA THR A 599 -14.62 -24.02 -8.89
C THR A 599 -15.58 -25.14 -8.54
#